data_AF-A0A955HJ99-F1
#
_entry.id   AF-A0A955HJ99-F1
#
_cell.length_a   1.000
_cell.length_b   1.000
_cell.length_c   1.000
_cell.angle_alpha   90.00
_cell.angle_beta   90.00
_cell.angle_gamma   90.00
#
_symmetry.space_group_name_H-M   'P 1'
#
loop_
_entity.id
_entity.type
_entity.pdbx_description
1 polymer ?
#
loop_
_entity_poly.entity_id
_entity_poly.type
_entity_poly.pdbx_seq_one_letter_code
_entity_poly.pdbx_strand_id
1 'polypeptide(L)'
;TVSMLMFGVFDIAAKSLPLAVLAGVTMFIQMKLTMPPLPPREEGAELDHKQEFMRSMQLQMKYVMPVLIGFVAYSFSASIALYFVVSNLTAIGQEYWVRKHR
;
A
#
# COMPACT_ATOMS: atom_id res chain seq x y z
N THR A 1 2.09 27.52 22.89
CA THR A 1 2.75 26.32 22.33
C THR A 1 1.71 25.54 21.54
N VAL A 2 2.06 25.02 20.37
CA VAL A 2 1.13 24.22 19.55
C VAL A 2 1.12 22.80 20.12
N SER A 3 -0.07 22.26 20.41
CA SER A 3 -0.20 20.86 20.83
C SER A 3 -0.08 19.94 19.61
N MET A 4 0.86 18.99 19.67
CA MET A 4 1.02 17.94 18.66
C MET A 4 0.21 16.69 18.99
N LEU A 5 -0.76 16.80 19.91
CA LEU A 5 -1.67 15.73 20.27
C LEU A 5 -2.93 15.80 19.41
N MET A 6 -3.11 14.82 18.53
CA MET A 6 -4.36 14.57 17.85
C MET A 6 -5.37 13.96 18.84
N PHE A 7 -6.59 14.52 18.83
CA PHE A 7 -7.67 14.17 19.76
C PHE A 7 -7.29 14.25 21.26
N GLY A 8 -6.22 14.98 21.60
CA GLY A 8 -5.73 15.14 22.98
C GLY A 8 -4.97 13.95 23.55
N VAL A 9 -4.84 12.84 22.81
CA VAL A 9 -4.23 11.59 23.31
C VAL A 9 -3.16 11.01 22.40
N PHE A 10 -3.13 11.40 21.12
CA PHE A 10 -2.27 10.76 20.12
C PHE A 10 -1.20 11.71 19.58
N ASP A 11 0.07 11.51 19.95
CA ASP A 11 1.18 12.34 19.44
C ASP A 11 1.45 12.03 17.97
N ILE A 12 1.18 12.99 17.09
CA ILE A 12 1.38 12.84 15.64
C ILE A 12 2.81 13.13 15.20
N ALA A 13 3.62 13.78 16.04
CA ALA A 13 5.02 14.08 15.76
C ALA A 13 5.93 12.87 16.07
N ALA A 14 5.54 12.04 17.03
CA ALA A 14 6.25 10.81 17.38
C ALA A 14 6.09 9.70 16.32
N LYS A 15 6.94 8.68 16.38
CA LYS A 15 6.80 7.47 15.55
C LYS A 15 5.66 6.59 16.09
N SER A 16 4.91 5.96 15.19
CA SER A 16 3.82 5.05 15.56
C SER A 16 3.92 3.73 14.82
N LEU A 17 4.37 2.68 15.51
CA LEU A 17 4.45 1.33 14.97
C LEU A 17 3.07 0.79 14.52
N PRO A 18 1.98 0.95 15.30
CA PRO A 18 0.65 0.50 14.86
C PRO A 18 0.21 1.17 13.55
N LEU A 19 0.41 2.48 13.40
CA LEU A 19 0.05 3.18 12.16
C LEU A 19 0.94 2.76 10.99
N ALA A 20 2.23 2.53 11.21
CA ALA A 20 3.13 2.11 10.16
C ALA A 20 2.78 0.71 9.62
N VAL A 21 2.43 -0.23 10.51
CA VAL A 21 1.94 -1.55 10.11
C VAL A 21 0.62 -1.42 9.35
N LEU A 22 -0.31 -0.60 9.82
CA LEU A 22 -1.57 -0.34 9.11
C LEU A 22 -1.33 0.28 7.74
N ALA A 23 -0.37 1.20 7.59
CA ALA A 23 -0.03 1.81 6.31
C ALA A 23 0.47 0.76 5.31
N GLY A 24 1.38 -0.13 5.74
CA GLY A 24 1.86 -1.21 4.89
C GLY A 24 0.77 -2.22 4.50
N VAL A 25 -0.08 -2.63 5.45
CA VAL A 25 -1.18 -3.57 5.20
C VAL A 25 -2.24 -2.98 4.26
N THR A 26 -2.64 -1.72 4.50
CA THR A 26 -3.62 -1.04 3.64
C THR A 26 -3.06 -0.81 2.23
N MET A 27 -1.77 -0.47 2.10
CA MET A 27 -1.08 -0.34 0.81
C MET A 27 -1.09 -1.66 0.05
N PHE A 28 -0.83 -2.78 0.74
CA PHE A 28 -0.90 -4.12 0.14
C PHE A 28 -2.31 -4.44 -0.38
N ILE A 29 -3.35 -4.16 0.42
CA ILE A 29 -4.74 -4.39 0.02
C ILE A 29 -5.11 -3.52 -1.19
N GLN A 30 -4.73 -2.24 -1.17
CA GLN A 30 -4.96 -1.32 -2.29
C GLN A 30 -4.33 -1.86 -3.57
N MET A 31 -3.05 -2.25 -3.54
CA MET A 31 -2.35 -2.77 -4.72
C MET A 31 -2.95 -4.11 -5.18
N LYS A 32 -3.33 -4.99 -4.26
CA LYS A 32 -4.00 -6.26 -4.60
C LYS A 32 -5.33 -6.03 -5.30
N LEU A 33 -6.06 -4.98 -4.93
CA LEU A 33 -7.34 -4.65 -5.55
C LEU A 33 -7.12 -3.99 -6.91
N THR A 34 -6.28 -2.96 -7.02
CA THR A 34 -6.11 -2.18 -8.25
C THR A 34 -5.31 -2.88 -9.34
N MET A 35 -4.36 -3.75 -8.99
CA MET A 35 -3.53 -4.41 -10.00
C MET A 35 -4.27 -5.54 -10.71
N PRO A 36 -4.09 -5.69 -12.04
CA PRO A 36 -4.62 -6.82 -12.78
C PRO A 36 -3.98 -8.13 -12.28
N PRO A 37 -4.69 -9.28 -12.44
CA PRO A 37 -4.13 -10.58 -12.13
C PRO A 37 -2.84 -10.82 -12.90
N LEU A 38 -1.88 -11.48 -12.25
CA LEU A 38 -0.61 -11.83 -12.87
C LEU A 38 -0.87 -12.68 -14.12
N PRO A 39 -0.14 -12.47 -15.22
CA PRO A 39 -0.26 -13.32 -16.39
C PRO A 39 0.01 -14.79 -16.01
N PRO A 40 -0.84 -15.74 -16.44
CA PRO A 40 -0.67 -17.16 -16.16
C PRO A 40 0.65 -17.66 -16.76
N ARG A 41 1.34 -18.54 -16.03
CA ARG A 41 2.54 -19.21 -16.51
C ARG A 41 2.11 -20.54 -17.11
N GLU A 42 2.19 -20.69 -18.42
CA GLU A 42 2.02 -22.00 -19.05
C GLU A 42 3.27 -22.85 -18.78
N GLU A 43 3.10 -24.04 -18.21
CA GLU A 43 4.21 -24.95 -17.97
C GLU A 43 4.69 -25.51 -19.32
N GLY A 44 5.87 -25.07 -19.75
CA GLY A 44 6.52 -25.55 -20.99
C GLY A 44 6.46 -24.61 -22.19
N ALA A 45 5.84 -23.44 -22.09
CA ALA A 45 5.89 -22.42 -23.14
C ALA A 45 7.18 -21.58 -23.05
N GLU A 46 7.77 -21.23 -24.20
CA GLU A 46 8.90 -20.31 -24.27
C GLU A 46 8.53 -18.98 -23.59
N LEU A 47 9.40 -18.55 -22.67
CA LEU A 47 9.20 -17.36 -21.87
C LEU A 47 9.28 -16.12 -22.76
N ASP A 48 8.13 -15.51 -23.05
CA ASP A 48 8.13 -14.15 -23.58
C ASP A 48 8.80 -13.24 -22.54
N HIS A 49 10.04 -12.81 -22.83
CA HIS A 49 10.83 -11.96 -21.94
C HIS A 49 10.07 -10.71 -21.48
N LYS A 50 9.14 -10.21 -22.30
CA LYS A 50 8.27 -9.09 -21.95
C LYS A 50 7.29 -9.48 -20.83
N GLN A 51 6.70 -10.67 -20.88
CA GLN A 51 5.77 -11.16 -19.86
C GLN A 51 6.47 -11.40 -18.52
N GLU A 52 7.68 -11.97 -18.54
CA GLU A 52 8.48 -12.15 -17.33
C GLU A 52 8.87 -10.81 -16.70
N PHE A 53 9.29 -9.84 -17.52
CA PHE A 53 9.59 -8.50 -17.06
C PHE A 53 8.37 -7.85 -16.41
N MET A 54 7.21 -7.86 -17.09
CA MET A 54 5.97 -7.29 -16.55
C MET A 54 5.53 -7.97 -15.25
N ARG A 55 5.67 -9.30 -15.16
CA ARG A 55 5.38 -10.05 -13.93
C ARG A 55 6.30 -9.62 -12.79
N SER A 56 7.60 -9.46 -13.04
CA SER A 56 8.56 -9.04 -12.02
C SER A 56 8.22 -7.65 -11.47
N MET A 57 7.85 -6.71 -12.34
CA MET A 57 7.39 -5.38 -11.95
C MET A 57 6.12 -5.43 -11.10
N GLN A 58 5.13 -6.24 -11.51
CA GLN A 58 3.90 -6.42 -10.74
C GLN A 58 4.18 -7.00 -9.34
N LEU A 59 5.08 -7.98 -9.23
CA LEU A 59 5.46 -8.55 -7.94
C LEU A 59 6.17 -7.52 -7.04
N GLN A 60 7.07 -6.70 -7.60
CA GLN A 60 7.73 -5.62 -6.85
C GLN A 60 6.70 -4.61 -6.33
N MET A 61 5.80 -4.15 -7.18
CA MET A 61 4.79 -3.17 -6.77
C MET A 61 3.77 -3.76 -5.78
N LYS A 62 3.43 -5.06 -5.91
CA LYS A 62 2.46 -5.72 -5.03
C LYS A 62 3.03 -6.08 -3.66
N TYR A 63 4.30 -6.47 -3.57
CA TYR A 63 4.87 -7.00 -2.31
C TYR A 63 6.00 -6.16 -1.74
N VAL A 64 6.89 -5.64 -2.59
CA VAL A 64 8.06 -4.88 -2.13
C VAL A 64 7.64 -3.47 -1.72
N MET A 65 6.84 -2.79 -2.54
CA MET A 65 6.40 -1.42 -2.24
C MET A 65 5.64 -1.28 -0.91
N PRO A 66 4.66 -2.15 -0.57
CA PRO A 66 3.97 -2.04 0.72
C PRO A 66 4.90 -2.20 1.92
N VAL A 67 5.91 -3.06 1.82
CA VAL A 67 6.92 -3.25 2.87
C VAL A 67 7.78 -2.00 3.01
N LEU A 68 8.26 -1.44 1.89
CA LEU A 68 9.03 -0.20 1.90
C LEU A 68 8.22 0.97 2.49
N ILE A 69 6.95 1.12 2.09
CA ILE A 69 6.07 2.16 2.62
C ILE A 69 5.81 1.97 4.11
N GLY A 70 5.61 0.72 4.58
CA GLY A 70 5.50 0.44 6.02
C GLY A 70 6.75 0.86 6.79
N PHE A 71 7.95 0.57 6.25
CA PHE A 71 9.22 0.98 6.86
C PHE A 71 9.41 2.50 6.87
N VAL A 72 9.09 3.17 5.76
CA VAL A 72 9.11 4.63 5.63
C VAL A 72 8.14 5.25 6.64
N ALA A 73 6.90 4.78 6.69
CA ALA A 73 5.88 5.24 7.62
C ALA A 73 6.31 5.11 9.09
N TYR A 74 7.09 4.08 9.44
CA TYR A 74 7.67 3.94 10.78
C TYR A 74 8.87 4.87 11.03
N SER A 75 9.68 5.09 10.00
CA SER A 75 10.90 5.91 10.09
C SER A 75 10.59 7.39 10.28
N PHE A 76 9.45 7.84 9.74
CA PHE A 76 8.95 9.20 9.84
C PHE A 76 7.89 9.36 10.95
N SER A 77 7.24 10.52 11.01
CA SER A 77 6.23 10.83 12.03
C SER A 77 4.92 10.05 11.82
N ALA A 78 4.16 9.90 12.91
CA ALA A 78 2.84 9.28 12.90
C ALA A 78 1.87 10.01 11.96
N SER A 79 2.02 11.31 11.71
CA SER A 79 1.27 12.04 10.69
C SER A 79 1.43 11.44 9.29
N ILE A 80 2.65 11.05 8.91
CA ILE A 80 2.94 10.47 7.60
C ILE A 80 2.31 9.08 7.50
N ALA A 81 2.44 8.26 8.55
CA ALA A 81 1.79 6.96 8.61
C ALA A 81 0.25 7.07 8.51
N LEU A 82 -0.35 8.02 9.23
CA LEU A 82 -1.79 8.30 9.19
C LEU A 82 -2.25 8.74 7.80
N TYR A 83 -1.48 9.62 7.15
CA TYR A 83 -1.75 10.05 5.77
C TYR A 83 -1.85 8.86 4.82
N PHE A 84 -0.87 7.94 4.88
CA PHE A 84 -0.89 6.73 4.05
C PHE A 84 -2.12 5.87 4.34
N VAL A 85 -2.44 5.63 5.61
CA VAL A 85 -3.62 4.82 5.99
C VAL A 85 -4.90 5.41 5.40
N VAL A 86 -5.15 6.71 5.60
CA VAL A 86 -6.37 7.37 5.12
C VAL A 86 -6.41 7.39 3.59
N SER A 87 -5.28 7.67 2.93
CA SER A 87 -5.19 7.68 1.47
C SER A 87 -5.48 6.30 0.88
N ASN A 88 -4.86 5.25 1.42
CA ASN A 88 -5.05 3.87 0.97
C ASN A 88 -6.51 3.42 1.15
N LEU A 89 -7.11 3.71 2.31
CA LEU A 89 -8.51 3.38 2.58
C LEU A 89 -9.46 4.11 1.63
N THR A 90 -9.20 5.39 1.35
CA THR A 90 -10.00 6.17 0.40
C THR A 90 -9.89 5.57 -1.00
N ALA A 91 -8.69 5.23 -1.45
CA ALA A 91 -8.47 4.61 -2.76
C ALA A 91 -9.13 3.23 -2.87
N ILE A 92 -9.07 2.40 -1.81
CA ILE A 92 -9.77 1.11 -1.74
C ILE A 92 -11.28 1.32 -1.86
N GLY A 93 -11.84 2.29 -1.13
CA GLY A 93 -13.26 2.63 -1.20
C GLY A 93 -13.68 3.11 -2.59
N GLN A 94 -12.87 3.97 -3.22
CA GLN A 94 -13.09 4.43 -4.59
C GLN A 94 -13.07 3.26 -5.58
N GLU A 95 -12.03 2.41 -5.53
CA GLU A 95 -11.91 1.25 -6.42
C GLU A 95 -13.10 0.30 -6.28
N TYR A 96 -13.54 0.04 -5.05
CA TYR A 96 -14.72 -0.80 -4.80
C TYR A 96 -15.99 -0.18 -5.39
N TRP A 97 -16.20 1.13 -5.18
CA TRP A 97 -17.37 1.83 -5.71
C TRP A 97 -17.37 1.84 -7.24
N VAL A 98 -16.22 2.12 -7.88
CA VAL A 98 -16.07 2.10 -9.35
C VAL A 98 -16.34 0.72 -9.92
N ARG A 99 -15.77 -0.35 -9.33
CA ARG A 99 -16.00 -1.73 -9.78
C ARG A 99 -17.45 -2.17 -9.66
N LYS A 100 -18.18 -1.65 -8.68
CA LYS A 100 -19.60 -1.97 -8.50
C LYS A 100 -20.49 -1.31 -9.55
N HIS A 101 -20.09 -0.14 -10.08
CA HIS A 101 -20.88 0.64 -11.04
C HIS A 101 -20.38 0.53 -12.49
N ARG A 102 -19.41 -0.35 -12.75
CA ARG A 102 -18.90 -0.69 -14.08
C ARG A 102 -19.44 -2.03 -14.53
#